data_AF-K6WZ43-F1
#
_entry.id   AF-K6WZ43-F1
#
_cell.length_a   1.000
_cell.length_b   1.000
_cell.length_c   1.000
_cell.angle_alpha   90.00
_cell.angle_beta   90.00
_cell.angle_gamma   90.00
#
_symmetry.space_group_name_H-M   'P 1'
#
loop_
_entity.id
_entity.type
_entity.pdbx_description
1 polymer ?
#
loop_
_entity_poly.entity_id
_entity_poly.type
_entity_poly.pdbx_seq_one_letter_code
_entity_poly.pdbx_strand_id
1 'polypeptide(L)'
;MRTVAATVNTPATATLSPPWWRRPMVIVTAGCLISIITFGVRSSFGLFTTPLVDLRGWDREAFALAMAFQNLLWGLTQPIAGAIADRFGAARVLAIGGLIYAAGVVLMAISTNPVMLTMTGGVIIGIGIAGGSFTVVIAAFSRLVEPSKRSWAFGLATAAGSMGQFLFAPLGQAFISTYGPQTALILLAGTLLLVPLFARSLTGSAYVAGASDDPDDLVSAGQALRAAGTYPSYLMLAAGFFVCGFHIAFVTTHLPAYLTDHGMSVAVAAWSISLIGLFNVIGAYTSGILAGRWPRRYLLSAIYLARGAVFAIFLVAPVTTATVVITSMLLGLLWLSTVPPTSGLVALMFGTRHVGMLFGMVFLSHQVGAFIGALLGGTIYEQTGSYHLMWILCIVLSIGAGLVHLPIKERRARTAEPTAEGSTV
;
A
#
# COMPACT_ATOMS: atom_id res chain seq x y z
N MET A 1 18.28 26.05 -69.99
CA MET A 1 18.86 26.10 -68.62
C MET A 1 18.00 25.24 -67.70
N ARG A 2 18.47 24.04 -67.35
CA ARG A 2 17.84 23.15 -66.35
C ARG A 2 18.63 23.30 -65.06
N THR A 3 17.98 23.80 -64.01
CA THR A 3 18.56 23.98 -62.68
C THR A 3 18.59 22.63 -61.97
N VAL A 4 19.79 22.13 -61.67
CA VAL A 4 20.02 20.91 -60.88
C VAL A 4 19.88 21.29 -59.40
N ALA A 5 18.86 20.77 -58.73
CA ALA A 5 18.72 20.89 -57.28
C ALA A 5 19.63 19.85 -56.60
N ALA A 6 20.62 20.33 -55.85
CA ALA A 6 21.48 19.50 -55.03
C ALA A 6 20.70 18.99 -53.80
N THR A 7 20.51 17.68 -53.72
CA THR A 7 19.99 17.01 -52.52
C THR A 7 21.06 16.99 -51.44
N VAL A 8 20.89 17.79 -50.39
CA VAL A 8 21.68 17.73 -49.17
C VAL A 8 21.29 16.44 -48.42
N ASN A 9 22.18 15.46 -48.41
CA ASN A 9 22.06 14.27 -47.56
C ASN A 9 22.36 14.66 -46.11
N THR A 10 21.34 14.83 -45.29
CA THR A 10 21.48 14.90 -43.83
C THR A 10 21.85 13.50 -43.33
N PRO A 11 22.97 13.29 -42.63
CA PRO A 11 23.31 11.97 -42.10
C PRO A 11 22.25 11.55 -41.07
N ALA A 12 21.75 10.32 -41.20
CA ALA A 12 20.88 9.70 -40.21
C ALA A 12 21.60 9.72 -38.85
N THR A 13 21.06 10.47 -37.89
CA THR A 13 21.50 10.40 -36.50
C THR A 13 21.33 8.96 -36.03
N ALA A 14 22.45 8.24 -35.88
CA ALA A 14 22.47 6.93 -35.25
C ALA A 14 21.82 7.07 -33.87
N THR A 15 20.61 6.54 -33.71
CA THR A 15 19.96 6.46 -32.41
C THR A 15 20.80 5.49 -31.56
N LEU A 16 21.70 6.04 -30.75
CA LEU A 16 22.46 5.26 -29.78
C LEU A 16 21.46 4.45 -28.97
N SER A 17 21.63 3.13 -28.98
CA SER A 17 20.87 2.21 -28.13
C SER A 17 20.89 2.75 -26.71
N PRO A 18 19.73 2.90 -26.04
CA PRO A 18 19.73 3.41 -24.66
C PRO A 18 20.66 2.55 -23.80
N PRO A 19 21.43 3.15 -22.87
CA PRO A 19 22.29 2.43 -21.94
C PRO A 19 21.58 1.20 -21.36
N TRP A 20 22.29 0.09 -21.14
CA TRP A 20 21.70 -1.19 -20.75
C TRP A 20 20.77 -1.11 -19.52
N TRP A 21 21.06 -0.20 -18.59
CA TRP A 21 20.29 0.06 -17.38
C TRP A 21 18.97 0.83 -17.61
N ARG A 22 18.72 1.30 -18.84
CA ARG A 22 17.48 1.94 -19.31
C ARG A 22 16.59 1.00 -20.14
N ARG A 23 16.96 -0.28 -20.27
CA ARG A 23 16.08 -1.27 -20.94
C ARG A 23 14.78 -1.43 -20.13
N PRO A 24 13.60 -1.57 -20.76
CA PRO A 24 12.32 -1.68 -20.06
C PRO A 24 12.29 -2.76 -18.97
N MET A 25 12.92 -3.90 -19.21
CA MET A 25 13.04 -4.97 -18.21
C MET A 25 13.86 -4.55 -16.99
N VAL A 26 14.93 -3.77 -17.16
CA VAL A 26 15.74 -3.29 -16.02
C VAL A 26 14.96 -2.28 -15.19
N ILE A 27 14.20 -1.39 -15.84
CA ILE A 27 13.31 -0.43 -15.16
C ILE A 27 12.28 -1.16 -14.32
N VAL A 28 11.62 -2.16 -14.90
CA VAL A 28 10.60 -2.96 -14.23
C VAL A 28 11.21 -3.74 -13.06
N THR A 29 12.33 -4.42 -13.27
CA THR A 29 13.03 -5.15 -12.19
C THR A 29 13.46 -4.20 -11.07
N ALA A 30 14.03 -3.03 -11.39
CA ALA A 30 14.43 -2.06 -10.39
C ALA A 30 13.24 -1.55 -9.55
N GLY A 31 12.11 -1.22 -10.19
CA GLY A 31 10.90 -0.82 -9.47
C GLY A 31 10.33 -1.93 -8.59
N CYS A 32 10.40 -3.18 -9.05
CA CYS A 32 9.99 -4.34 -8.25
C CYS A 32 10.93 -4.56 -7.05
N LEU A 33 12.24 -4.43 -7.22
CA LEU A 33 13.20 -4.52 -6.12
C LEU A 33 12.99 -3.43 -5.07
N ILE A 34 12.71 -2.19 -5.50
CA ILE A 34 12.33 -1.11 -4.59
C ILE A 34 11.05 -1.48 -3.80
N SER A 35 10.04 -2.03 -4.49
CA SER A 35 8.78 -2.44 -3.85
C SER A 35 8.99 -3.60 -2.86
N ILE A 36 9.82 -4.59 -3.22
CA ILE A 36 10.19 -5.72 -2.35
C ILE A 36 10.84 -5.20 -1.06
N ILE A 37 11.83 -4.32 -1.18
CA ILE A 37 12.59 -3.83 -0.03
C ILE A 37 11.71 -2.95 0.86
N THR A 38 11.06 -1.93 0.29
CA THR A 38 10.29 -0.95 1.07
C THR A 38 9.09 -1.59 1.77
N PHE A 39 8.33 -2.44 1.07
CA PHE A 39 7.17 -3.10 1.67
C PHE A 39 7.57 -4.29 2.55
N GLY A 40 8.69 -4.95 2.22
CA GLY A 40 9.26 -6.02 3.03
C GLY A 40 9.67 -5.54 4.42
N VAL A 41 10.52 -4.51 4.50
CA VAL A 41 10.95 -3.94 5.79
C VAL A 41 9.74 -3.51 6.63
N ARG A 42 8.76 -2.83 6.02
CA ARG A 42 7.52 -2.42 6.69
C ARG A 42 6.79 -3.61 7.31
N SER A 43 6.66 -4.70 6.57
CA SER A 43 5.87 -5.85 6.99
C SER A 43 6.49 -6.61 8.16
N SER A 44 7.79 -6.46 8.39
CA SER A 44 8.49 -7.10 9.49
C SER A 44 8.32 -6.38 10.83
N PHE A 45 7.83 -5.13 10.87
CA PHE A 45 7.84 -4.33 12.11
C PHE A 45 7.04 -4.94 13.26
N GLY A 46 5.93 -5.63 13.01
CA GLY A 46 5.18 -6.29 14.08
C GLY A 46 5.98 -7.36 14.84
N LEU A 47 7.04 -7.91 14.25
CA LEU A 47 7.94 -8.87 14.92
C LEU A 47 8.85 -8.19 15.96
N PHE A 48 9.01 -6.86 15.88
CA PHE A 48 9.83 -6.09 16.79
C PHE A 48 9.06 -5.60 18.02
N THR A 49 7.73 -5.75 18.06
CA THR A 49 6.88 -5.32 19.18
C THR A 49 7.40 -5.88 20.51
N THR A 50 7.40 -7.20 20.68
CA THR A 50 7.82 -7.85 21.93
C THR A 50 9.31 -7.60 22.24
N PRO A 51 10.27 -7.85 21.31
CA PRO A 51 11.69 -7.69 21.62
C PRO A 51 12.13 -6.26 21.98
N LEU A 52 11.50 -5.22 21.43
CA LEU A 52 11.85 -3.83 21.77
C LEU A 52 11.19 -3.37 23.07
N VAL A 53 9.95 -3.78 23.30
CA VAL A 53 9.21 -3.55 24.54
C VAL A 53 9.99 -4.15 25.71
N ASP A 54 10.38 -5.42 25.61
CA ASP A 54 11.12 -6.11 26.67
C ASP A 54 12.50 -5.49 26.91
N LEU A 55 13.20 -5.10 25.84
CA LEU A 55 14.53 -4.48 25.93
C LEU A 55 14.51 -3.13 26.67
N ARG A 56 13.40 -2.38 26.58
CA ARG A 56 13.30 -1.01 27.09
C ARG A 56 12.33 -0.85 28.26
N GLY A 57 11.62 -1.92 28.63
CA GLY A 57 10.56 -1.88 29.63
C GLY A 57 9.41 -0.94 29.23
N TRP A 58 9.06 -0.90 27.95
CA TRP A 58 7.92 -0.11 27.46
C TRP A 58 6.65 -0.94 27.41
N ASP A 59 5.50 -0.29 27.41
CA ASP A 59 4.23 -0.96 27.13
C ASP A 59 4.09 -1.21 25.61
N ARG A 60 3.33 -2.23 25.20
CA ARG A 60 3.06 -2.49 23.77
C ARG A 60 2.28 -1.36 23.12
N GLU A 61 1.51 -0.60 23.90
CA GLU A 61 0.84 0.62 23.46
C GLU A 61 1.84 1.63 22.86
N ALA A 62 3.05 1.77 23.41
CA ALA A 62 4.07 2.67 22.85
C ALA A 62 4.45 2.29 21.42
N PHE A 63 4.66 1.00 21.16
CA PHE A 63 4.97 0.50 19.82
C PHE A 63 3.77 0.61 18.88
N ALA A 64 2.58 0.29 19.38
CA ALA A 64 1.33 0.41 18.65
C ALA A 64 1.06 1.85 18.21
N LEU A 65 1.29 2.83 19.07
CA LEU A 65 1.15 4.26 18.78
C LEU A 65 2.11 4.70 17.66
N ALA A 66 3.37 4.25 17.70
CA ALA A 66 4.32 4.52 16.63
C ALA A 66 3.83 3.93 15.29
N MET A 67 3.38 2.68 15.27
CA MET A 67 2.83 2.05 14.06
C MET A 67 1.53 2.71 13.58
N ALA A 68 0.70 3.22 14.50
CA ALA A 68 -0.51 3.96 14.17
C ALA A 68 -0.16 5.25 13.42
N PHE A 69 0.71 6.09 13.99
CA PHE A 69 1.20 7.30 13.34
C PHE A 69 1.90 6.99 12.02
N GLN A 70 2.69 5.92 11.94
CA GLN A 70 3.31 5.47 10.69
C GLN A 70 2.30 5.32 9.56
N ASN A 71 1.19 4.62 9.82
CA ASN A 71 0.17 4.41 8.81
C ASN A 71 -0.56 5.71 8.47
N LEU A 72 -0.91 6.54 9.46
CA LEU A 72 -1.57 7.81 9.21
C LEU A 72 -0.71 8.76 8.36
N LEU A 73 0.56 8.93 8.72
CA LEU A 73 1.48 9.80 7.99
C LEU A 73 1.80 9.25 6.60
N TRP A 74 1.90 7.92 6.45
CA TRP A 74 1.98 7.30 5.13
C TRP A 74 0.77 7.71 4.27
N GLY A 75 -0.46 7.59 4.78
CA GLY A 75 -1.67 7.98 4.06
C GLY A 75 -1.74 9.45 3.68
N LEU A 76 -1.42 10.34 4.63
CA LEU A 76 -1.47 11.78 4.43
C LEU A 76 -0.41 12.28 3.44
N THR A 77 0.77 11.67 3.45
CA THR A 77 1.90 12.13 2.62
C THR A 77 2.00 11.40 1.28
N GLN A 78 1.28 10.28 1.08
CA GLN A 78 1.23 9.54 -0.19
C GLN A 78 0.86 10.42 -1.40
N PRO A 79 -0.22 11.23 -1.38
CA PRO A 79 -0.59 12.06 -2.53
C PRO A 79 0.44 13.14 -2.80
N ILE A 80 1.05 13.69 -1.74
CA ILE A 80 2.10 14.71 -1.81
C ILE A 80 3.35 14.11 -2.48
N ALA A 81 3.78 12.91 -2.06
CA ALA A 81 4.90 12.21 -2.68
C ALA A 81 4.65 11.92 -4.17
N GLY A 82 3.42 11.53 -4.55
CA GLY A 82 3.02 11.38 -5.95
C GLY A 82 3.13 12.68 -6.75
N ALA A 83 2.59 13.79 -6.22
CA ALA A 83 2.65 15.09 -6.87
C ALA A 83 4.10 15.61 -7.03
N ILE A 84 4.94 15.41 -6.02
CA ILE A 84 6.37 15.71 -6.09
C ILE A 84 7.05 14.82 -7.14
N ALA A 85 6.70 13.53 -7.21
CA ALA A 85 7.25 12.62 -8.22
C ALA A 85 6.84 13.02 -9.64
N ASP A 86 5.62 13.52 -9.80
CA ASP A 86 5.13 13.99 -11.09
C ASP A 86 5.88 15.23 -11.57
N ARG A 87 6.19 16.16 -10.66
CA ARG A 87 6.89 17.43 -10.94
C ARG A 87 8.41 17.30 -11.03
N PHE A 88 9.03 16.57 -10.10
CA PHE A 88 10.49 16.51 -9.93
C PHE A 88 11.12 15.19 -10.39
N GLY A 89 10.29 14.21 -10.75
CA GLY A 89 10.67 12.89 -11.24
C GLY A 89 10.65 11.80 -10.17
N ALA A 90 10.06 10.64 -10.52
CA ALA A 90 9.89 9.51 -9.60
C ALA A 90 11.20 8.98 -9.01
N ALA A 91 12.28 8.91 -9.80
CA ALA A 91 13.59 8.46 -9.32
C ALA A 91 14.11 9.24 -8.10
N ARG A 92 13.97 10.58 -8.11
CA ARG A 92 14.44 11.42 -7.00
C ARG A 92 13.60 11.20 -5.74
N VAL A 93 12.28 11.11 -5.90
CA VAL A 93 11.36 10.88 -4.79
C VAL A 93 11.58 9.51 -4.17
N LEU A 94 11.76 8.46 -4.98
CA LEU A 94 12.08 7.11 -4.50
C LEU A 94 13.41 7.09 -3.74
N ALA A 95 14.45 7.73 -4.28
CA ALA A 95 15.76 7.79 -3.62
C ALA A 95 15.70 8.53 -2.27
N ILE A 96 15.11 9.72 -2.25
CA ILE A 96 14.98 10.52 -1.02
C ILE A 96 14.07 9.82 -0.01
N GLY A 97 12.93 9.29 -0.45
CA GLY A 97 12.01 8.51 0.40
C GLY A 97 12.68 7.29 1.00
N GLY A 98 13.46 6.54 0.22
CA GLY A 98 14.24 5.40 0.70
C GLY A 98 15.30 5.80 1.74
N LEU A 99 15.98 6.94 1.56
CA LEU A 99 16.94 7.46 2.53
C LEU A 99 16.26 7.94 3.83
N ILE A 100 15.15 8.65 3.74
CA ILE A 100 14.34 9.06 4.91
C ILE A 100 13.84 7.83 5.64
N TYR A 101 13.38 6.82 4.92
CA TYR A 101 12.93 5.56 5.51
C TYR A 101 14.09 4.84 6.22
N ALA A 102 15.24 4.68 5.57
CA ALA A 102 16.43 4.08 6.18
C ALA A 102 16.85 4.81 7.46
N ALA A 103 16.90 6.15 7.41
CA ALA A 103 17.21 6.98 8.57
C ALA A 103 16.18 6.78 9.69
N GLY A 104 14.89 6.76 9.38
CA GLY A 104 13.83 6.48 10.35
C GLY A 104 13.99 5.12 11.04
N VAL A 105 14.36 4.07 10.31
CA VAL A 105 14.61 2.74 10.87
C VAL A 105 15.85 2.71 11.76
N VAL A 106 16.95 3.38 11.36
CA VAL A 106 18.14 3.50 12.21
C VAL A 106 17.82 4.26 13.50
N LEU A 107 17.10 5.39 13.40
CA LEU A 107 16.71 6.18 14.56
C LEU A 107 15.73 5.43 15.47
N MET A 108 14.86 4.60 14.91
CA MET A 108 14.00 3.69 15.66
C MET A 108 14.82 2.68 16.46
N ALA A 109 15.89 2.12 15.89
CA ALA A 109 16.76 1.14 16.56
C ALA A 109 17.45 1.71 17.83
N ILE A 110 17.78 2.99 17.80
CA ILE A 110 18.46 3.68 18.92
C ILE A 110 17.50 4.46 19.82
N SER A 111 16.19 4.42 19.57
CA SER A 111 15.20 5.12 20.40
C SER A 111 15.24 4.63 21.85
N THR A 112 15.23 5.58 22.78
CA THR A 112 15.37 5.33 24.24
C THR A 112 14.11 5.64 25.04
N ASN A 113 13.09 6.24 24.41
CA ASN A 113 11.77 6.45 25.02
C ASN A 113 10.64 6.38 23.97
N PRO A 114 9.37 6.21 24.40
CA PRO A 114 8.20 6.12 23.52
C PRO A 114 7.99 7.31 22.58
N VAL A 115 8.34 8.53 23.01
CA VAL A 115 8.21 9.73 22.18
C VAL A 115 9.18 9.66 21.01
N MET A 116 10.45 9.31 21.26
CA MET A 116 11.43 9.07 20.21
C MET A 116 11.01 7.95 19.28
N LEU A 117 10.46 6.85 19.81
CA LEU A 117 9.93 5.75 19.00
C LEU A 117 8.82 6.23 18.06
N THR A 118 7.89 7.05 18.56
CA THR A 118 6.78 7.59 17.77
C THR A 118 7.26 8.57 16.70
N MET A 119 8.22 9.45 17.04
CA MET A 119 8.78 10.39 16.06
C MET A 119 9.58 9.68 14.97
N THR A 120 10.29 8.61 15.32
CA THR A 120 11.15 7.89 14.37
C THR A 120 10.35 6.82 13.61
N GLY A 121 9.89 5.80 14.33
CA GLY A 121 9.12 4.67 13.82
C GLY A 121 7.73 5.02 13.30
N GLY A 122 7.14 6.10 13.81
CA GLY A 122 5.87 6.66 13.32
C GLY A 122 6.10 7.70 12.24
N VAL A 123 6.53 8.90 12.62
CA VAL A 123 6.53 10.07 11.73
C VAL A 123 7.55 9.94 10.59
N ILE A 124 8.83 9.76 10.90
CA ILE A 124 9.90 9.73 9.88
C ILE A 124 9.70 8.53 8.94
N ILE A 125 9.47 7.34 9.50
CA ILE A 125 9.22 6.14 8.68
C ILE A 125 7.95 6.30 7.84
N GLY A 126 6.83 6.80 8.40
CA GLY A 126 5.59 7.01 7.64
C GLY A 126 5.78 7.90 6.42
N ILE A 127 6.53 9.01 6.57
CA ILE A 127 6.89 9.91 5.45
C ILE A 127 7.82 9.20 4.45
N GLY A 128 8.82 8.46 4.95
CA GLY A 128 9.76 7.72 4.11
C GLY A 128 9.08 6.64 3.26
N ILE A 129 8.17 5.87 3.85
CA ILE A 129 7.35 4.86 3.15
C ILE A 129 6.58 5.51 2.00
N ALA A 130 6.00 6.70 2.22
CA ALA A 130 5.24 7.36 1.17
C ALA A 130 6.08 7.67 -0.08
N GLY A 131 7.29 8.21 0.13
CA GLY A 131 8.24 8.50 -0.94
C GLY A 131 8.83 7.26 -1.63
N GLY A 132 9.05 6.18 -0.88
CA GLY A 132 9.57 4.90 -1.41
C GLY A 132 8.50 3.92 -1.90
N SER A 133 7.22 4.30 -1.89
CA SER A 133 6.11 3.38 -2.08
C SER A 133 5.97 2.82 -3.50
N PHE A 134 5.29 1.67 -3.59
CA PHE A 134 4.95 1.05 -4.88
C PHE A 134 4.07 1.96 -5.76
N THR A 135 3.35 2.94 -5.21
CA THR A 135 2.55 3.86 -6.05
C THR A 135 3.45 4.82 -6.83
N VAL A 136 4.58 5.26 -6.26
CA VAL A 136 5.57 6.07 -6.97
C VAL A 136 6.27 5.22 -8.04
N VAL A 137 6.49 3.93 -7.77
CA VAL A 137 6.97 2.97 -8.78
C VAL A 137 5.97 2.81 -9.93
N ILE A 138 4.67 2.63 -9.63
CA ILE A 138 3.61 2.54 -10.64
C ILE A 138 3.54 3.84 -11.46
N ALA A 139 3.63 5.01 -10.81
CA ALA A 139 3.70 6.30 -11.51
C ALA A 139 4.90 6.36 -12.46
N ALA A 140 6.08 5.88 -12.05
CA ALA A 140 7.25 5.77 -12.91
C ALA A 140 6.99 4.84 -14.11
N PHE A 141 6.42 3.65 -13.88
CA PHE A 141 6.10 2.69 -14.95
C PHE A 141 5.09 3.25 -15.95
N SER A 142 4.13 4.06 -15.49
CA SER A 142 3.15 4.70 -16.37
C SER A 142 3.79 5.62 -17.41
N ARG A 143 5.00 6.12 -17.13
CA ARG A 143 5.78 6.98 -18.02
C ARG A 143 6.85 6.18 -18.76
N LEU A 144 7.54 5.26 -18.09
CA LEU A 144 8.75 4.62 -18.61
C LEU A 144 8.52 3.29 -19.34
N VAL A 145 7.34 2.69 -19.18
CA VAL A 145 6.99 1.41 -19.82
C VAL A 145 6.02 1.66 -20.98
N GLU A 146 6.24 0.94 -22.08
CA GLU A 146 5.37 0.94 -23.27
C GLU A 146 3.90 0.72 -22.89
N PRO A 147 2.94 1.47 -23.48
CA PRO A 147 1.52 1.37 -23.14
C PRO A 147 0.96 -0.05 -23.12
N SER A 148 1.33 -0.90 -24.09
CA SER A 148 0.90 -2.30 -24.18
C SER A 148 1.38 -3.19 -23.02
N LYS A 149 2.43 -2.78 -22.31
CA LYS A 149 3.05 -3.54 -21.20
C LYS A 149 2.81 -2.92 -19.82
N ARG A 150 2.16 -1.75 -19.73
CA ARG A 150 1.95 -1.03 -18.45
C ARG A 150 1.13 -1.83 -17.44
N SER A 151 0.04 -2.45 -17.88
CA SER A 151 -0.82 -3.25 -17.00
C SER A 151 -0.04 -4.42 -16.37
N TRP A 152 0.76 -5.12 -17.18
CA TRP A 152 1.67 -6.16 -16.70
C TRP A 152 2.70 -5.61 -15.69
N ALA A 153 3.34 -4.48 -16.00
CA ALA A 153 4.32 -3.86 -15.12
C ALA A 153 3.72 -3.40 -13.78
N PHE A 154 2.50 -2.82 -13.79
CA PHE A 154 1.78 -2.44 -12.57
C PHE A 154 1.42 -3.64 -11.71
N GLY A 155 0.98 -4.73 -12.36
CA GLY A 155 0.73 -6.02 -11.69
C GLY A 155 2.00 -6.53 -11.01
N LEU A 156 3.14 -6.50 -11.70
CA LEU A 156 4.42 -6.96 -11.14
C LEU A 156 4.90 -6.09 -9.98
N ALA A 157 4.79 -4.77 -10.05
CA ALA A 157 5.12 -3.88 -8.92
C ALA A 157 4.28 -4.19 -7.67
N THR A 158 2.98 -4.46 -7.86
CA THR A 158 2.07 -4.80 -6.76
C THR A 158 2.40 -6.17 -6.17
N ALA A 159 2.66 -7.17 -7.02
CA ALA A 159 3.10 -8.50 -6.58
C ALA A 159 4.45 -8.44 -5.86
N ALA A 160 5.36 -7.58 -6.31
CA ALA A 160 6.66 -7.36 -5.69
C ALA A 160 6.55 -6.85 -4.25
N GLY A 161 5.62 -5.95 -3.94
CA GLY A 161 5.37 -5.55 -2.54
C GLY A 161 4.94 -6.72 -1.65
N SER A 162 4.10 -7.62 -2.18
CA SER A 162 3.65 -8.84 -1.48
C SER A 162 4.78 -9.85 -1.31
N MET A 163 5.64 -9.99 -2.33
CA MET A 163 6.87 -10.78 -2.25
C MET A 163 7.85 -10.21 -1.22
N GLY A 164 7.90 -8.88 -1.10
CA GLY A 164 8.62 -8.20 -0.01
C GLY A 164 8.18 -8.71 1.35
N GLN A 165 6.87 -8.70 1.63
CA GLN A 165 6.32 -9.24 2.88
C GLN A 165 6.69 -10.72 3.10
N PHE A 166 6.59 -11.55 2.05
CA PHE A 166 6.97 -12.97 2.12
C PHE A 166 8.44 -13.16 2.52
N LEU A 167 9.36 -12.42 1.90
CA LEU A 167 10.81 -12.56 2.07
C LEU A 167 11.35 -11.89 3.33
N PHE A 168 10.80 -10.73 3.71
CA PHE A 168 11.38 -9.91 4.78
C PHE A 168 10.87 -10.26 6.17
N ALA A 169 9.67 -10.81 6.34
CA ALA A 169 9.21 -11.26 7.65
C ALA A 169 10.13 -12.34 8.29
N PRO A 170 10.48 -13.45 7.60
CA PRO A 170 11.37 -14.46 8.15
C PRO A 170 12.82 -13.98 8.20
N LEU A 171 13.24 -13.12 7.26
CA LEU A 171 14.56 -12.48 7.31
C LEU A 171 14.72 -11.57 8.53
N GLY A 172 13.71 -10.73 8.80
CA GLY A 172 13.67 -9.86 9.97
C GLY A 172 13.70 -10.67 11.26
N GLN A 173 12.93 -11.76 11.33
CA GLN A 173 12.99 -12.67 12.47
C GLN A 173 14.35 -13.35 12.62
N ALA A 174 14.98 -13.79 11.53
CA ALA A 174 16.32 -14.39 11.58
C ALA A 174 17.36 -13.38 12.08
N PHE A 175 17.27 -12.12 11.68
CA PHE A 175 18.13 -11.05 12.21
C PHE A 175 17.87 -10.80 13.70
N ILE A 176 16.60 -10.75 14.14
CA ILE A 176 16.25 -10.59 15.56
C ILE A 176 16.87 -11.72 16.38
N SER A 177 16.68 -12.97 15.96
CA SER A 177 17.17 -14.15 16.69
C SER A 177 18.69 -14.26 16.73
N THR A 178 19.39 -13.75 15.71
CA THR A 178 20.86 -13.89 15.58
C THR A 178 21.62 -12.71 16.18
N TYR A 179 21.11 -11.49 15.99
CA TYR A 179 21.85 -10.25 16.28
C TYR A 179 21.14 -9.32 17.27
N GLY A 180 19.93 -9.68 17.73
CA GLY A 180 19.08 -8.84 18.57
C GLY A 180 18.28 -7.79 17.78
N PRO A 181 17.25 -7.18 18.41
CA PRO A 181 16.30 -6.33 17.70
C PRO A 181 16.90 -5.02 17.17
N GLN A 182 17.84 -4.40 17.90
CA GLN A 182 18.46 -3.14 17.48
C GLN A 182 19.33 -3.35 16.23
N THR A 183 20.22 -4.35 16.25
CA THR A 183 21.06 -4.69 15.11
C THR A 183 20.22 -5.15 13.92
N ALA A 184 19.15 -5.91 14.17
CA ALA A 184 18.23 -6.34 13.12
C ALA A 184 17.57 -5.15 12.39
N LEU A 185 17.14 -4.11 13.10
CA LEU A 185 16.64 -2.88 12.49
C LEU A 185 17.72 -2.19 11.64
N ILE A 186 18.96 -2.11 12.12
CA ILE A 186 20.08 -1.53 11.35
C ILE A 186 20.36 -2.32 10.07
N LEU A 187 20.33 -3.65 10.12
CA LEU A 187 20.50 -4.51 8.94
C LEU A 187 19.37 -4.30 7.93
N LEU A 188 18.11 -4.22 8.40
CA LEU A 188 16.96 -3.89 7.55
C LEU A 188 17.10 -2.49 6.93
N ALA A 189 17.55 -1.50 7.71
CA ALA A 189 17.84 -0.16 7.20
C ALA A 189 18.92 -0.17 6.10
N GLY A 190 19.94 -1.02 6.24
CA GLY A 190 20.97 -1.23 5.22
C GLY A 190 20.38 -1.65 3.87
N THR A 191 19.33 -2.48 3.86
CA THR A 191 18.65 -2.87 2.61
C THR A 191 17.96 -1.69 1.93
N LEU A 192 17.42 -0.74 2.70
CA LEU A 192 16.78 0.48 2.18
C LEU A 192 17.78 1.41 1.47
N LEU A 193 19.08 1.34 1.79
CA LEU A 193 20.12 2.09 1.08
C LEU A 193 20.33 1.63 -0.37
N LEU A 194 19.78 0.47 -0.75
CA LEU A 194 19.76 0.01 -2.15
C LEU A 194 18.67 0.73 -2.97
N VAL A 195 17.68 1.36 -2.33
CA VAL A 195 16.58 2.05 -3.03
C VAL A 195 17.10 3.18 -3.92
N PRO A 196 17.98 4.11 -3.47
CA PRO A 196 18.59 5.11 -4.35
C PRO A 196 19.33 4.52 -5.57
N LEU A 197 20.00 3.37 -5.41
CA LEU A 197 20.72 2.70 -6.49
C LEU A 197 19.75 2.21 -7.56
N PHE A 198 18.68 1.53 -7.16
CA PHE A 198 17.65 1.06 -8.09
C PHE A 198 16.83 2.21 -8.68
N ALA A 199 16.57 3.26 -7.91
CA ALA A 199 15.81 4.43 -8.35
C ALA A 199 16.50 5.15 -9.52
N ARG A 200 17.83 5.06 -9.65
CA ARG A 200 18.58 5.60 -10.79
C ARG A 200 18.11 5.03 -12.14
N SER A 201 17.69 3.76 -12.17
CA SER A 201 17.14 3.14 -13.39
C SER A 201 15.79 3.72 -13.78
N LEU A 202 15.05 4.34 -12.84
CA LEU A 202 13.77 4.98 -13.07
C LEU A 202 13.92 6.47 -13.47
N THR A 203 15.12 6.90 -13.88
CA THR A 203 15.37 8.27 -14.36
C THR A 203 14.91 8.42 -15.81
N GLY A 204 13.99 9.35 -16.06
CA GLY A 204 13.57 9.68 -17.41
C GLY A 204 12.29 10.50 -17.41
N SER A 205 12.12 11.27 -18.48
CA SER A 205 10.87 11.92 -18.84
C SER A 205 10.55 11.47 -20.24
N ALA A 206 9.60 10.54 -20.41
CA ALA A 206 9.19 10.14 -21.75
C ALA A 206 7.79 9.50 -21.73
N TYR A 207 6.78 10.35 -21.57
CA TYR A 207 5.58 10.44 -22.43
C TYR A 207 4.60 11.38 -21.72
N VAL A 208 4.55 12.64 -22.15
CA VAL A 208 3.36 13.46 -21.91
C VAL A 208 2.34 12.89 -22.88
N ALA A 209 1.45 12.03 -22.37
CA ALA A 209 0.24 11.71 -23.12
C ALA A 209 -0.44 13.04 -23.39
N GLY A 210 -0.65 13.34 -24.67
CA GLY A 210 -1.41 14.52 -25.09
C GLY A 210 -2.69 14.59 -24.26
N ALA A 211 -3.07 15.81 -23.90
CA ALA A 211 -4.38 16.09 -23.34
C ALA A 211 -5.40 15.26 -24.14
N SER A 212 -6.12 14.38 -23.44
CA SER A 212 -7.35 13.85 -24.01
C SER A 212 -8.24 15.05 -24.34
N ASP A 213 -8.95 15.00 -25.47
CA ASP A 213 -10.08 15.87 -25.75
C ASP A 213 -11.36 15.15 -25.26
N ASP A 214 -11.35 14.64 -24.01
CA ASP A 214 -12.54 14.03 -23.42
C ASP A 214 -13.39 15.14 -22.80
N PRO A 215 -14.71 15.24 -23.07
CA PRO A 215 -15.58 16.23 -22.41
C PRO A 215 -15.48 16.27 -20.88
N ASP A 216 -15.05 15.16 -20.25
CA ASP A 216 -14.76 15.05 -18.82
C ASP A 216 -13.49 15.84 -18.37
N ASP A 217 -12.70 16.39 -19.30
CA ASP A 217 -11.49 17.19 -19.02
C ASP A 217 -11.76 18.60 -18.48
N LEU A 218 -13.03 19.05 -18.53
CA LEU A 218 -13.46 20.36 -18.02
C LEU A 218 -13.73 20.38 -16.51
N VAL A 219 -13.82 19.22 -15.85
CA VAL A 219 -14.06 19.14 -14.40
C VAL A 219 -12.75 19.43 -13.64
N SER A 220 -12.78 20.39 -12.72
CA SER A 220 -11.64 20.69 -11.85
C SER A 220 -11.48 19.65 -10.74
N ALA A 221 -10.25 19.48 -10.23
CA ALA A 221 -9.97 18.58 -9.10
C ALA A 221 -10.82 18.91 -7.85
N GLY A 222 -11.05 20.21 -7.58
CA GLY A 222 -11.91 20.64 -6.47
C GLY A 222 -13.38 20.23 -6.65
N GLN A 223 -13.91 20.34 -7.87
CA GLN A 223 -15.27 19.88 -8.19
C GLN A 223 -15.38 18.36 -8.06
N ALA A 224 -14.38 17.60 -8.52
CA ALA A 224 -14.35 16.14 -8.39
C ALA A 224 -14.34 15.72 -6.91
N LEU A 225 -13.53 16.36 -6.06
CA LEU A 225 -13.50 16.10 -4.61
C LEU A 225 -14.85 16.41 -3.95
N ARG A 226 -15.46 17.53 -4.30
CA ARG A 226 -16.78 17.93 -3.75
C ARG A 226 -17.89 16.97 -4.19
N ALA A 227 -17.88 16.56 -5.46
CA ALA A 227 -18.82 15.57 -5.97
C ALA A 227 -18.64 14.22 -5.26
N ALA A 228 -17.40 13.76 -5.09
CA ALA A 228 -17.11 12.52 -4.38
C ALA A 228 -17.53 12.58 -2.91
N GLY A 229 -17.22 13.68 -2.21
CA GLY A 229 -17.57 13.87 -0.79
C GLY A 229 -19.07 13.97 -0.52
N THR A 230 -19.90 14.15 -1.55
CA THR A 230 -21.36 14.18 -1.44
C THR A 230 -22.04 12.96 -2.07
N TYR A 231 -21.28 12.07 -2.71
CA TYR A 231 -21.82 10.89 -3.40
C TYR A 231 -21.93 9.69 -2.45
N PRO A 232 -23.14 9.22 -2.09
CA PRO A 232 -23.31 8.22 -1.03
C PRO A 232 -22.56 6.92 -1.27
N SER A 233 -22.51 6.43 -2.51
CA SER A 233 -21.80 5.20 -2.85
C SER A 233 -20.28 5.32 -2.72
N TYR A 234 -19.72 6.52 -2.88
CA TYR A 234 -18.31 6.77 -2.64
C TYR A 234 -18.01 6.83 -1.13
N LEU A 235 -18.89 7.43 -0.33
CA LEU A 235 -18.76 7.44 1.13
C LEU A 235 -18.89 6.03 1.73
N MET A 236 -19.81 5.21 1.23
CA MET A 236 -19.92 3.79 1.60
C MET A 236 -18.65 3.01 1.27
N LEU A 237 -18.06 3.27 0.09
CA LEU A 237 -16.80 2.66 -0.32
C LEU A 237 -15.65 3.08 0.62
N ALA A 238 -15.56 4.35 0.98
CA ALA A 238 -14.56 4.86 1.92
C ALA A 238 -14.74 4.27 3.33
N ALA A 239 -15.98 4.15 3.82
CA ALA A 239 -16.30 3.53 5.09
C ALA A 239 -15.95 2.03 5.12
N GLY A 240 -16.19 1.33 4.01
CA GLY A 240 -15.75 -0.05 3.84
C GLY A 240 -14.22 -0.19 3.86
N PHE A 241 -13.51 0.67 3.12
CA PHE A 241 -12.06 0.60 2.99
C PHE A 241 -11.32 1.00 4.29
N PHE A 242 -11.92 1.84 5.13
CA PHE A 242 -11.50 2.07 6.52
C PHE A 242 -11.33 0.75 7.29
N VAL A 243 -12.33 -0.13 7.20
CA VAL A 243 -12.32 -1.43 7.90
C VAL A 243 -11.19 -2.32 7.39
N CYS A 244 -10.86 -2.26 6.10
CA CYS A 244 -9.68 -2.96 5.58
C CYS A 244 -8.39 -2.48 6.24
N GLY A 245 -8.23 -1.17 6.39
CA GLY A 245 -7.06 -0.59 7.06
C GLY A 245 -6.97 -0.99 8.53
N PHE A 246 -8.09 -0.95 9.25
CA PHE A 246 -8.19 -1.42 10.64
C PHE A 246 -7.67 -2.85 10.78
N HIS A 247 -8.20 -3.77 9.97
CA HIS A 247 -7.79 -5.18 10.01
C HIS A 247 -6.32 -5.39 9.66
N ILE A 248 -5.85 -4.78 8.57
CA ILE A 248 -4.48 -4.98 8.10
C ILE A 248 -3.50 -4.49 9.16
N ALA A 249 -3.68 -3.27 9.68
CA ALA A 249 -2.75 -2.71 10.64
C ALA A 249 -2.76 -3.49 11.97
N PHE A 250 -3.94 -3.81 12.49
CA PHE A 250 -4.07 -4.64 13.70
C PHE A 250 -3.32 -5.96 13.53
N VAL A 251 -3.62 -6.72 12.47
CA VAL A 251 -2.99 -8.02 12.24
C VAL A 251 -1.49 -7.88 12.01
N THR A 252 -1.01 -6.92 11.21
CA THR A 252 0.44 -6.77 10.96
C THR A 252 1.23 -6.37 12.19
N THR A 253 0.63 -5.58 13.08
CA THR A 253 1.33 -5.06 14.27
C THR A 253 1.25 -6.05 15.43
N HIS A 254 0.12 -6.74 15.61
CA HIS A 254 -0.16 -7.50 16.83
C HIS A 254 -0.22 -9.01 16.64
N LEU A 255 -0.43 -9.54 15.43
CA LEU A 255 -0.49 -11.00 15.23
C LEU A 255 0.79 -11.71 15.70
N PRO A 256 2.02 -11.20 15.45
CA PRO A 256 3.20 -11.89 15.93
C PRO A 256 3.25 -12.01 17.46
N ALA A 257 2.96 -10.92 18.17
CA ALA A 257 2.90 -10.89 19.63
C ALA A 257 1.78 -11.80 20.16
N TYR A 258 0.58 -11.75 19.56
CA TYR A 258 -0.54 -12.62 19.89
C TYR A 258 -0.17 -14.11 19.80
N LEU A 259 0.55 -14.50 18.74
CA LEU A 259 0.96 -15.89 18.54
C LEU A 259 2.00 -16.32 19.59
N THR A 260 2.97 -15.46 19.91
CA THR A 260 3.96 -15.75 20.95
C THR A 260 3.34 -15.82 22.35
N ASP A 261 2.34 -14.99 22.63
CA ASP A 261 1.58 -15.03 23.90
C ASP A 261 0.83 -16.35 24.08
N HIS A 262 0.44 -16.99 22.97
CA HIS A 262 -0.18 -18.32 22.95
C HIS A 262 0.85 -19.46 22.84
N GLY A 263 2.13 -19.19 23.09
CA GLY A 263 3.19 -20.20 23.11
C GLY A 263 3.65 -20.68 21.73
N MET A 264 3.25 -20.02 20.64
CA MET A 264 3.81 -20.32 19.32
C MET A 264 5.24 -19.81 19.21
N SER A 265 6.06 -20.52 18.44
CA SER A 265 7.43 -20.07 18.19
C SER A 265 7.45 -18.77 17.37
N VAL A 266 8.47 -17.94 17.60
CA VAL A 266 8.73 -16.73 16.81
C VAL A 266 8.86 -17.02 15.31
N ALA A 267 9.31 -18.24 14.95
CA ALA A 267 9.37 -18.68 13.56
C ALA A 267 7.97 -18.85 12.96
N VAL A 268 7.03 -19.47 13.68
CA VAL A 268 5.63 -19.59 13.23
C VAL A 268 4.99 -18.21 13.11
N ALA A 269 5.27 -17.30 14.04
CA ALA A 269 4.81 -15.92 13.97
C ALA A 269 5.33 -15.20 12.71
N ALA A 270 6.62 -15.31 12.39
CA ALA A 270 7.20 -14.72 11.18
C ALA A 270 6.62 -15.34 9.89
N TRP A 271 6.50 -16.66 9.83
CA TRP A 271 5.93 -17.36 8.67
C TRP A 271 4.45 -17.04 8.47
N SER A 272 3.69 -16.72 9.52
CA SER A 272 2.31 -16.26 9.38
C SER A 272 2.21 -14.99 8.52
N ILE A 273 3.07 -14.00 8.79
CA ILE A 273 3.16 -12.76 8.02
C ILE A 273 3.65 -13.05 6.59
N SER A 274 4.61 -13.97 6.43
CA SER A 274 5.09 -14.38 5.11
C SER A 274 3.98 -14.99 4.25
N LEU A 275 3.21 -15.91 4.81
CA LEU A 275 2.13 -16.62 4.09
C LEU A 275 1.01 -15.66 3.71
N ILE A 276 0.67 -14.69 4.56
CA ILE A 276 -0.24 -13.60 4.19
C ILE A 276 0.28 -12.89 2.95
N GLY A 277 1.56 -12.51 2.92
CA GLY A 277 2.20 -11.87 1.77
C GLY A 277 2.17 -12.72 0.50
N LEU A 278 2.49 -14.01 0.59
CA LEU A 278 2.51 -14.91 -0.57
C LEU A 278 1.11 -15.09 -1.18
N PHE A 279 0.11 -15.41 -0.35
CA PHE A 279 -1.26 -15.64 -0.80
C PHE A 279 -1.96 -14.35 -1.22
N ASN A 280 -1.50 -13.19 -0.75
CA ASN A 280 -1.97 -11.89 -1.21
C ASN A 280 -1.78 -11.67 -2.72
N VAL A 281 -0.71 -12.18 -3.32
CA VAL A 281 -0.51 -12.10 -4.78
C VAL A 281 -1.66 -12.80 -5.51
N ILE A 282 -2.03 -13.99 -5.05
CA ILE A 282 -3.10 -14.80 -5.62
C ILE A 282 -4.45 -14.11 -5.43
N GLY A 283 -4.73 -13.62 -4.22
CA GLY A 283 -5.96 -12.92 -3.87
C GLY A 283 -6.20 -11.66 -4.70
N ALA A 284 -5.21 -10.76 -4.74
CA ALA A 284 -5.31 -9.51 -5.48
C ALA A 284 -5.50 -9.75 -6.99
N TYR A 285 -4.77 -10.71 -7.56
CA TYR A 285 -4.89 -11.05 -8.98
C TYR A 285 -6.26 -11.64 -9.33
N THR A 286 -6.70 -12.65 -8.58
CA THR A 286 -8.01 -13.30 -8.78
C THR A 286 -9.16 -12.32 -8.60
N SER A 287 -9.10 -11.45 -7.58
CA SER A 287 -10.08 -10.39 -7.38
C SER A 287 -10.11 -9.40 -8.54
N GLY A 288 -8.96 -9.03 -9.12
CA GLY A 288 -8.88 -8.18 -10.30
C GLY A 288 -9.61 -8.77 -11.52
N ILE A 289 -9.43 -10.06 -11.78
CA ILE A 289 -10.16 -10.77 -12.85
C ILE A 289 -11.67 -10.78 -12.56
N LEU A 290 -12.06 -11.11 -11.34
CA LEU A 290 -13.47 -11.19 -10.95
C LEU A 290 -14.15 -9.81 -11.00
N ALA A 291 -13.46 -8.73 -10.62
CA ALA A 291 -13.96 -7.36 -10.67
C ALA A 291 -14.25 -6.85 -12.10
N GLY A 292 -13.67 -7.51 -13.11
CA GLY A 292 -13.97 -7.28 -14.53
C GLY A 292 -15.21 -8.03 -15.03
N ARG A 293 -15.70 -9.04 -14.31
CA ARG A 293 -16.81 -9.91 -14.72
C ARG A 293 -18.03 -9.80 -13.83
N TRP A 294 -17.84 -9.51 -12.55
CA TRP A 294 -18.89 -9.49 -11.53
C TRP A 294 -19.09 -8.07 -11.00
N PRO A 295 -20.30 -7.73 -10.50
CA PRO A 295 -20.52 -6.46 -9.82
C PRO A 295 -19.58 -6.32 -8.62
N ARG A 296 -18.79 -5.26 -8.61
CA ARG A 296 -17.71 -5.02 -7.63
C ARG A 296 -18.25 -4.88 -6.22
N ARG A 297 -19.48 -4.40 -6.05
CA ARG A 297 -20.13 -4.27 -4.74
C ARG A 297 -20.36 -5.63 -4.05
N TYR A 298 -20.76 -6.65 -4.82
CA TYR A 298 -20.97 -8.00 -4.27
C TYR A 298 -19.65 -8.69 -4.01
N LEU A 299 -18.65 -8.46 -4.86
CA LEU A 299 -17.30 -8.97 -4.64
C LEU A 299 -16.69 -8.38 -3.36
N LEU A 300 -16.78 -7.06 -3.14
CA LEU A 300 -16.33 -6.43 -1.89
C LEU A 300 -17.10 -6.95 -0.68
N SER A 301 -18.43 -7.04 -0.77
CA SER A 301 -19.26 -7.61 0.30
C SER A 301 -18.81 -9.03 0.66
N ALA A 302 -18.60 -9.89 -0.34
CA ALA A 302 -18.17 -11.27 -0.13
C ALA A 302 -16.78 -11.34 0.51
N ILE A 303 -15.83 -10.51 0.06
CA ILE A 303 -14.46 -10.47 0.63
C ILE A 303 -14.48 -10.06 2.10
N TYR A 304 -15.24 -9.02 2.48
CA TYR A 304 -15.32 -8.59 3.88
C TYR A 304 -16.03 -9.62 4.76
N LEU A 305 -17.15 -10.20 4.29
CA LEU A 305 -17.85 -11.25 5.04
C LEU A 305 -16.99 -12.51 5.22
N ALA A 306 -16.27 -12.92 4.17
CA ALA A 306 -15.31 -14.02 4.26
C ALA A 306 -14.18 -13.71 5.26
N ARG A 307 -13.68 -12.47 5.29
CA ARG A 307 -12.66 -12.04 6.25
C ARG A 307 -13.19 -12.11 7.69
N GLY A 308 -14.42 -11.66 7.91
CA GLY A 308 -15.11 -11.79 9.20
C GLY A 308 -15.29 -13.24 9.64
N ALA A 309 -15.66 -14.14 8.72
CA ALA A 309 -15.76 -15.57 9.00
C ALA A 309 -14.40 -16.17 9.38
N VAL A 310 -13.32 -15.81 8.67
CA VAL A 310 -11.96 -16.24 9.03
C VAL A 310 -11.58 -15.77 10.42
N PHE A 311 -11.86 -14.51 10.79
CA PHE A 311 -11.61 -14.02 12.15
C PHE A 311 -12.46 -14.74 13.20
N ALA A 312 -13.74 -15.01 12.93
CA ALA A 312 -14.61 -15.74 13.84
C ALA A 312 -14.12 -17.18 14.07
N ILE A 313 -13.72 -17.87 13.01
CA ILE A 313 -13.16 -19.22 13.11
C ILE A 313 -11.82 -19.18 13.86
N PHE A 314 -10.94 -18.23 13.55
CA PHE A 314 -9.65 -18.11 14.23
C PHE A 314 -9.79 -17.81 15.72
N LEU A 315 -10.79 -17.02 16.12
CA LEU A 315 -11.06 -16.68 17.52
C LEU A 315 -11.43 -17.90 18.37
N VAL A 316 -12.18 -18.85 17.81
CA VAL A 316 -12.68 -20.03 18.55
C VAL A 316 -11.80 -21.28 18.34
N ALA A 317 -10.99 -21.30 17.29
CA ALA A 317 -10.09 -22.41 17.00
C ALA A 317 -8.89 -22.41 17.96
N PRO A 318 -8.37 -23.61 18.33
CA PRO A 318 -7.16 -23.68 19.14
C PRO A 318 -5.95 -23.14 18.37
N VAL A 319 -5.14 -22.29 19.02
CA VAL A 319 -3.94 -21.72 18.40
C VAL A 319 -2.86 -22.79 18.23
N THR A 320 -2.83 -23.39 17.05
CA THR A 320 -1.86 -24.41 16.62
C THR A 320 -1.19 -23.98 15.31
N THR A 321 -0.02 -24.52 15.00
CA THR A 321 0.67 -24.24 13.72
C THR A 321 -0.24 -24.42 12.51
N ALA A 322 -1.06 -25.48 12.49
CA ALA A 322 -2.00 -25.74 11.38
C ALA A 322 -3.04 -24.62 11.26
N THR A 323 -3.68 -24.23 12.36
CA THR A 323 -4.68 -23.14 12.34
C THR A 323 -4.06 -21.81 11.93
N VAL A 324 -2.84 -21.51 12.38
CA VAL A 324 -2.13 -20.27 12.03
C VAL A 324 -1.78 -20.25 10.54
N VAL A 325 -1.24 -21.35 10.00
CA VAL A 325 -0.89 -21.46 8.58
C VAL A 325 -2.13 -21.30 7.71
N ILE A 326 -3.21 -22.04 7.98
CA ILE A 326 -4.46 -21.97 7.21
C ILE A 326 -5.05 -20.56 7.28
N THR A 327 -5.14 -19.98 8.48
CA THR A 327 -5.66 -18.63 8.67
C THR A 327 -4.82 -17.60 7.92
N SER A 328 -3.49 -17.73 7.95
CA SER A 328 -2.58 -16.82 7.25
C SER A 328 -2.76 -16.88 5.74
N MET A 329 -2.93 -18.08 5.18
CA MET A 329 -3.20 -18.26 3.74
C MET A 329 -4.54 -17.64 3.35
N LEU A 330 -5.60 -17.90 4.13
CA LEU A 330 -6.95 -17.36 3.88
C LEU A 330 -6.98 -15.83 4.02
N LEU A 331 -6.36 -15.28 5.06
CA LEU A 331 -6.21 -13.84 5.23
C LEU A 331 -5.42 -13.23 4.08
N GLY A 332 -4.33 -13.88 3.64
CA GLY A 332 -3.57 -13.50 2.46
C GLY A 332 -4.45 -13.39 1.22
N LEU A 333 -5.23 -14.43 0.90
CA LEU A 333 -6.18 -14.43 -0.23
C LEU A 333 -7.22 -13.31 -0.15
N LEU A 334 -7.53 -12.80 1.05
CA LEU A 334 -8.50 -11.73 1.26
C LEU A 334 -7.84 -10.36 1.46
N TRP A 335 -6.52 -10.28 1.50
CA TRP A 335 -5.75 -9.14 2.04
C TRP A 335 -5.89 -7.87 1.17
N LEU A 336 -5.23 -7.80 0.01
CA LEU A 336 -5.39 -6.71 -0.98
C LEU A 336 -6.49 -7.01 -2.02
N SER A 337 -7.24 -8.10 -1.87
CA SER A 337 -8.34 -8.44 -2.78
C SER A 337 -9.43 -7.37 -2.85
N THR A 338 -9.52 -6.50 -1.86
CA THR A 338 -10.43 -5.34 -1.87
C THR A 338 -9.95 -4.20 -2.78
N VAL A 339 -8.66 -4.14 -3.13
CA VAL A 339 -8.06 -3.00 -3.85
C VAL A 339 -8.57 -2.91 -5.30
N PRO A 340 -8.53 -3.96 -6.14
CA PRO A 340 -9.01 -3.86 -7.53
C PRO A 340 -10.50 -3.50 -7.67
N PRO A 341 -11.43 -4.10 -6.91
CA PRO A 341 -12.83 -3.68 -6.95
C PRO A 341 -13.03 -2.24 -6.48
N THR A 342 -12.29 -1.79 -5.47
CA THR A 342 -12.37 -0.42 -4.92
C THR A 342 -11.92 0.61 -5.95
N SER A 343 -10.73 0.44 -6.53
CA SER A 343 -10.24 1.36 -7.57
C SER A 343 -11.12 1.34 -8.82
N GLY A 344 -11.65 0.16 -9.19
CA GLY A 344 -12.62 0.01 -10.28
C GLY A 344 -13.92 0.77 -10.02
N LEU A 345 -14.45 0.76 -8.80
CA LEU A 345 -15.64 1.54 -8.43
C LEU A 345 -15.39 3.05 -8.49
N VAL A 346 -14.24 3.53 -7.99
CA VAL A 346 -13.87 4.95 -8.11
C VAL A 346 -13.81 5.37 -9.58
N ALA A 347 -13.14 4.58 -10.43
CA ALA A 347 -13.03 4.83 -11.86
C ALA A 347 -14.40 4.83 -12.56
N LEU A 348 -15.28 3.91 -12.17
CA LEU A 348 -16.63 3.83 -12.73
C LEU A 348 -17.49 5.02 -12.34
N MET A 349 -17.38 5.49 -11.08
CA MET A 349 -18.20 6.58 -10.57
C MET A 349 -17.75 7.95 -11.11
N PHE A 350 -16.44 8.18 -11.26
CA PHE A 350 -15.90 9.52 -11.52
C PHE A 350 -14.98 9.62 -12.74
N GLY A 351 -14.90 8.56 -13.56
CA GLY A 351 -14.00 8.52 -14.69
C GLY A 351 -12.54 8.31 -14.30
N THR A 352 -11.64 8.38 -15.28
CA THR A 352 -10.22 8.03 -15.13
C THR A 352 -9.32 9.25 -14.84
N ARG A 353 -9.74 10.46 -15.18
CA ARG A 353 -8.94 11.70 -15.02
C ARG A 353 -8.46 11.92 -13.58
N HIS A 354 -9.39 11.89 -12.63
CA HIS A 354 -9.11 12.15 -11.20
C HIS A 354 -9.06 10.89 -10.35
N VAL A 355 -9.05 9.69 -10.97
CA VAL A 355 -9.16 8.42 -10.25
C VAL A 355 -8.07 8.25 -9.20
N GLY A 356 -6.84 8.69 -9.49
CA GLY A 356 -5.71 8.60 -8.55
C GLY A 356 -5.91 9.45 -7.30
N MET A 357 -6.39 10.68 -7.46
CA MET A 357 -6.70 11.58 -6.35
C MET A 357 -7.88 11.06 -5.52
N LEU A 358 -8.97 10.66 -6.18
CA LEU A 358 -10.16 10.15 -5.51
C LEU A 358 -9.91 8.81 -4.82
N PHE A 359 -9.12 7.92 -5.41
CA PHE A 359 -8.66 6.72 -4.74
C PHE A 359 -7.72 7.06 -3.58
N GLY A 360 -6.87 8.08 -3.71
CA GLY A 360 -6.03 8.60 -2.62
C GLY A 360 -6.83 9.03 -1.39
N MET A 361 -7.99 9.67 -1.58
CA MET A 361 -8.90 10.02 -0.48
C MET A 361 -9.54 8.78 0.18
N VAL A 362 -9.91 7.77 -0.62
CA VAL A 362 -10.35 6.47 -0.10
C VAL A 362 -9.22 5.78 0.68
N PHE A 363 -7.99 5.82 0.16
CA PHE A 363 -6.80 5.31 0.83
C PHE A 363 -6.49 6.05 2.12
N LEU A 364 -6.72 7.36 2.21
CA LEU A 364 -6.61 8.09 3.46
C LEU A 364 -7.59 7.55 4.52
N SER A 365 -8.85 7.28 4.15
CA SER A 365 -9.83 6.61 5.03
C SER A 365 -9.31 5.26 5.53
N HIS A 366 -8.69 4.47 4.66
CA HIS A 366 -8.00 3.23 5.03
C HIS A 366 -6.87 3.48 6.04
N GLN A 367 -6.06 4.51 5.85
CA GLN A 367 -4.97 4.81 6.77
C GLN A 367 -5.45 5.35 8.13
N VAL A 368 -6.60 6.02 8.20
CA VAL A 368 -7.26 6.35 9.47
C VAL A 368 -7.74 5.09 10.18
N GLY A 369 -8.34 4.15 9.44
CA GLY A 369 -8.68 2.83 9.99
C GLY A 369 -7.45 2.09 10.51
N ALA A 370 -6.35 2.12 9.75
CA ALA A 370 -5.07 1.53 10.13
C ALA A 370 -4.48 2.14 11.40
N PHE A 371 -4.57 3.47 11.55
CA PHE A 371 -4.19 4.16 12.79
C PHE A 371 -4.97 3.61 13.98
N ILE A 372 -6.30 3.55 13.86
CA ILE A 372 -7.17 3.10 14.95
C ILE A 372 -6.95 1.62 15.26
N GLY A 373 -6.82 0.76 14.25
CA GLY A 373 -6.62 -0.68 14.43
C GLY A 373 -5.29 -1.03 15.09
N ALA A 374 -4.21 -0.33 14.74
CA ALA A 374 -2.93 -0.47 15.43
C ALA A 374 -3.00 0.05 16.86
N LEU A 375 -3.48 1.29 17.07
CA LEU A 375 -3.52 1.90 18.39
C LEU A 375 -4.40 1.10 19.37
N LEU A 376 -5.65 0.80 18.99
CA LEU A 376 -6.57 0.05 19.86
C LEU A 376 -6.05 -1.35 20.18
N GLY A 377 -5.30 -1.98 19.29
CA GLY A 377 -4.65 -3.26 19.56
C GLY A 377 -3.72 -3.19 20.76
N GLY A 378 -2.86 -2.18 20.80
CA GLY A 378 -1.96 -1.94 21.93
C GLY A 378 -2.71 -1.57 23.20
N THR A 379 -3.56 -0.54 23.14
CA THR A 379 -4.29 -0.02 24.31
C THR A 379 -5.19 -1.09 24.96
N ILE A 380 -5.93 -1.87 24.17
CA ILE A 380 -6.79 -2.95 24.71
C ILE A 380 -5.95 -4.04 25.36
N TYR A 381 -4.82 -4.40 24.76
CA TYR A 381 -3.93 -5.40 25.35
C TYR A 381 -3.37 -4.94 26.68
N GLU A 382 -2.88 -3.70 26.79
CA GLU A 382 -2.34 -3.18 28.06
C GLU A 382 -3.39 -3.12 29.17
N GLN A 383 -4.65 -2.84 28.82
CA GLN A 383 -5.74 -2.76 29.80
C GLN A 383 -6.27 -4.13 30.23
N THR A 384 -6.19 -5.15 29.37
CA THR A 384 -6.92 -6.41 29.56
C THR A 384 -6.05 -7.66 29.54
N GLY A 385 -4.79 -7.54 29.09
CA GLY A 385 -3.89 -8.67 28.81
C GLY A 385 -4.33 -9.56 27.64
N SER A 386 -5.30 -9.12 26.82
CA SER A 386 -5.90 -9.97 25.78
C SER A 386 -6.29 -9.20 24.52
N TYR A 387 -6.16 -9.86 23.36
CA TYR A 387 -6.65 -9.36 22.08
C TYR A 387 -8.07 -9.84 21.74
N HIS A 388 -8.76 -10.54 22.66
CA HIS A 388 -10.09 -11.10 22.41
C HIS A 388 -11.10 -10.06 21.91
N LEU A 389 -11.15 -8.89 22.57
CA LEU A 389 -12.02 -7.79 22.13
C LEU A 389 -11.66 -7.29 20.73
N MET A 390 -10.37 -7.23 20.37
CA MET A 390 -9.96 -6.83 19.03
C MET A 390 -10.42 -7.80 17.96
N TRP A 391 -10.40 -9.11 18.22
CA TRP A 391 -10.95 -10.09 17.29
C TRP A 391 -12.46 -9.94 17.11
N ILE A 392 -13.21 -9.67 18.19
CA ILE A 392 -14.65 -9.36 18.12
C ILE A 392 -14.89 -8.10 17.27
N LEU A 393 -14.13 -7.03 17.51
CA LEU A 393 -14.23 -5.80 16.73
C LEU A 393 -13.96 -6.07 15.23
N CYS A 394 -12.94 -6.88 14.92
CA CYS A 394 -12.66 -7.28 13.54
C CYS A 394 -13.85 -8.02 12.89
N ILE A 395 -14.52 -8.91 13.62
CA ILE A 395 -15.69 -9.65 13.11
C ILE A 395 -16.86 -8.69 12.86
N VAL A 396 -17.20 -7.85 13.84
CA VAL A 396 -18.33 -6.91 13.75
C VAL A 396 -18.09 -5.90 12.63
N LEU A 397 -16.90 -5.33 12.54
CA LEU A 397 -16.54 -4.39 11.47
C LEU A 397 -16.54 -5.08 10.11
N SER A 398 -16.11 -6.34 10.00
CA SER A 398 -16.19 -7.12 8.75
C SER A 398 -17.63 -7.30 8.28
N ILE A 399 -18.56 -7.59 9.19
CA ILE A 399 -19.99 -7.69 8.88
C ILE A 399 -20.53 -6.34 8.42
N GLY A 400 -20.23 -5.27 9.17
CA GLY A 400 -20.62 -3.90 8.81
C GLY A 400 -20.09 -3.48 7.45
N ALA A 401 -18.81 -3.76 7.15
CA ALA A 401 -18.21 -3.53 5.85
C ALA A 401 -18.86 -4.38 4.75
N GLY A 402 -19.19 -5.64 5.03
CA GLY A 402 -19.94 -6.48 4.09
C GLY A 402 -21.27 -5.82 3.69
N LEU A 403 -22.05 -5.40 4.69
CA LEU A 403 -23.37 -4.81 4.51
C LEU A 403 -23.32 -3.42 3.85
N VAL A 404 -22.35 -2.58 4.19
CA VAL A 404 -22.24 -1.20 3.66
C VAL A 404 -21.94 -1.17 2.15
N HIS A 405 -21.33 -2.23 1.60
CA HIS A 405 -21.08 -2.32 0.16
C HIS A 405 -22.31 -2.74 -0.65
N LEU A 406 -23.25 -3.51 -0.08
CA LEU A 406 -24.43 -4.01 -0.81
C LEU A 406 -25.26 -2.91 -1.51
N PRO A 407 -25.56 -1.75 -0.89
CA PRO A 407 -26.35 -0.69 -1.52
C PRO A 407 -25.56 0.19 -2.51
N ILE A 408 -24.25 -0.04 -2.71
CA ILE A 408 -23.43 0.77 -3.63
C ILE A 408 -24.00 0.69 -5.04
N LYS A 409 -24.26 1.85 -5.65
CA LYS A 409 -24.74 1.95 -7.03
C LYS A 409 -23.55 2.04 -7.97
N GLU A 410 -23.38 1.02 -8.80
CA GLU A 410 -22.32 0.97 -9.84
C GLU A 410 -22.74 1.76 -11.07
N ARG A 411 -22.85 3.08 -10.91
CA ARG A 411 -23.17 4.03 -11.99
C ARG A 411 -22.30 5.27 -11.85
N ARG A 412 -22.09 5.98 -12.96
CA ARG A 412 -21.42 7.29 -12.97
C ARG A 412 -22.16 8.23 -12.01
N ALA A 413 -21.40 8.96 -11.19
CA ALA A 413 -21.92 10.09 -10.46
C ALA A 413 -22.34 11.15 -11.50
N ARG A 414 -23.54 11.70 -11.35
CA ARG A 414 -23.95 12.86 -12.15
C ARG A 414 -23.14 14.05 -11.63
N THR A 415 -21.97 14.32 -12.20
CA THR A 415 -21.34 15.63 -12.08
C THR A 415 -22.33 16.65 -12.60
N ALA A 416 -22.63 17.68 -11.81
CA ALA A 416 -23.60 18.72 -12.17
C ALA A 416 -23.33 19.16 -13.62
N GLU A 417 -24.31 19.01 -14.50
CA GLU A 417 -24.27 19.61 -15.82
C GLU A 417 -23.91 21.09 -15.64
N PRO A 418 -23.07 21.68 -16.50
CA PRO A 418 -23.02 23.13 -16.60
C PRO A 418 -24.45 23.56 -16.87
N THR A 419 -25.05 24.31 -15.96
CA THR A 419 -26.32 24.98 -16.20
C THR A 419 -26.20 25.68 -17.54
N ALA A 420 -26.98 25.25 -18.52
CA ALA A 420 -27.16 25.95 -19.79
C ALA A 420 -27.92 27.26 -19.50
N GLU A 421 -27.27 28.20 -18.83
CA GLU A 421 -27.68 29.60 -18.81
C GLU A 421 -27.13 30.24 -20.09
N GLY A 422 -28.01 30.43 -21.06
CA GLY A 422 -27.68 31.13 -22.30
C GLY A 422 -28.46 30.68 -23.53
N SER A 423 -29.74 30.33 -23.37
CA SER A 423 -30.67 30.16 -24.48
C SER A 423 -31.98 30.84 -24.14
N THR A 424 -31.96 32.17 -24.14
CA THR A 424 -33.17 32.96 -24.39
C THR A 424 -32.81 34.04 -25.40
N VAL A 425 -33.54 33.94 -26.51
CA VAL A 425 -33.64 34.81 -27.70
C VAL A 425 -33.67 36.29 -27.37
#